data_AF-A0A7Y6XBJ2-F1
#
_entry.id   AF-A0A7Y6XBJ2-F1
#
_cell.length_a   1.000
_cell.length_b   1.000
_cell.length_c   1.000
_cell.angle_alpha   90.00
_cell.angle_beta   90.00
_cell.angle_gamma   90.00
#
_symmetry.space_group_name_H-M   'P 1'
#
loop_
_entity.id
_entity.type
_entity.pdbx_description
1 polymer ?
#
loop_
_entity_poly.entity_id
_entity_poly.type
_entity_poly.pdbx_seq_one_letter_code
_entity_poly.pdbx_strand_id
1 'polypeptide(L)'
;MEIYSSAKTKAKSDQPVAFYYSRTKLIVGAVIWTLSTAFFGALTYRSIGETGVMAFCGFITATSIWMIFNCIKPLGSLDTPVLTIGRDGILFPDGVLIAWDDMKENTYVDQSYMGIPIGKSVVVKTTLKKPKVKQLRVAAVQMSSDEYLAECDRYSQAA
;
A
#
# COMPACT_ATOMS: atom_id res chain seq x y z
N MET A 1 -8.87 44.26 -5.34
CA MET A 1 -8.75 43.17 -4.35
C MET A 1 -7.75 42.18 -4.94
N GLU A 2 -6.51 42.25 -4.48
CA GLU A 2 -5.37 41.60 -5.14
C GLU A 2 -5.39 40.08 -4.90
N ILE A 3 -5.20 39.35 -6.00
CA ILE A 3 -5.21 37.89 -6.05
C ILE A 3 -3.88 37.36 -5.49
N TYR A 4 -3.67 37.49 -4.17
CA TYR A 4 -2.52 36.90 -3.47
C TYR A 4 -2.76 35.43 -3.05
N SER A 5 -3.96 34.88 -3.26
CA SER A 5 -4.27 33.48 -2.92
C SER A 5 -3.88 32.48 -4.01
N SER A 6 -3.65 32.90 -5.26
CA SER A 6 -3.40 31.99 -6.38
C SER A 6 -1.94 31.55 -6.50
N ALA A 7 -0.96 32.35 -6.08
CA ALA A 7 0.46 31.96 -6.16
C ALA A 7 0.85 30.92 -5.11
N LYS A 8 0.42 31.07 -3.85
CA LYS A 8 0.66 30.06 -2.80
C LYS A 8 -0.15 28.78 -3.02
N THR A 9 -1.37 28.89 -3.54
CA THR A 9 -2.21 27.72 -3.88
C THR A 9 -1.68 27.00 -5.12
N LYS A 10 -1.22 27.70 -6.16
CA LYS A 10 -0.52 27.09 -7.30
C LYS A 10 0.81 26.47 -6.90
N ALA A 11 1.61 27.14 -6.06
CA ALA A 11 2.88 26.58 -5.58
C ALA A 11 2.68 25.32 -4.73
N LYS A 12 1.58 25.23 -3.96
CA LYS A 12 1.19 24.01 -3.23
C LYS A 12 0.65 22.92 -4.17
N SER A 13 -0.01 23.30 -5.26
CA SER A 13 -0.47 22.40 -6.32
C SER A 13 0.67 21.82 -7.16
N ASP A 14 1.83 22.47 -7.20
CA ASP A 14 3.00 22.03 -7.99
C ASP A 14 3.99 21.17 -7.19
N GLN A 15 3.88 21.13 -5.86
CA GLN A 15 4.74 20.28 -5.04
C GLN A 15 4.28 18.83 -5.12
N PRO A 16 5.15 17.87 -5.43
CA PRO A 16 4.79 16.45 -5.47
C PRO A 16 4.20 16.00 -4.13
N VAL A 17 3.12 15.23 -4.19
CA VAL A 17 2.44 14.69 -3.00
C VAL A 17 2.97 13.30 -2.71
N ALA A 18 3.58 13.16 -1.54
CA ALA A 18 4.12 11.92 -1.03
C ALA A 18 3.16 11.26 -0.05
N PHE A 19 2.88 9.98 -0.25
CA PHE A 19 2.14 9.13 0.67
C PHE A 19 3.08 8.29 1.52
N TYR A 20 2.84 8.25 2.82
CA TYR A 20 3.69 7.58 3.81
C TYR A 20 2.96 6.40 4.45
N TYR A 21 3.72 5.50 5.06
CA TYR A 21 3.14 4.43 5.86
C TYR A 21 2.44 4.99 7.11
N SER A 22 1.26 4.46 7.42
CA SER A 22 0.57 4.76 8.67
C SER A 22 1.12 3.90 9.80
N ARG A 23 1.75 4.54 10.78
CA ARG A 23 2.21 3.88 12.01
C ARG A 23 1.09 3.08 12.68
N THR A 24 -0.10 3.68 12.80
CA THR A 24 -1.26 3.03 13.44
C THR A 24 -1.67 1.76 12.70
N LYS A 25 -1.79 1.81 11.36
CA LYS A 25 -2.18 0.63 10.56
C LYS A 25 -1.14 -0.49 10.65
N LEU A 26 0.15 -0.14 10.64
CA LEU A 26 1.24 -1.10 10.79
C LEU A 26 1.24 -1.76 12.18
N ILE A 27 1.05 -0.98 13.26
CA ILE A 27 0.95 -1.50 14.63
C ILE A 27 -0.26 -2.41 14.78
N VAL A 28 -1.44 -1.98 14.32
CA VAL A 28 -2.66 -2.81 14.36
C VAL A 28 -2.45 -4.13 13.61
N GLY A 29 -1.85 -4.07 12.41
CA GLY A 29 -1.49 -5.25 11.64
C GLY A 29 -0.54 -6.17 12.41
N ALA A 30 0.53 -5.63 13.00
CA ALA A 30 1.47 -6.39 13.80
C ALA A 30 0.79 -7.09 14.99
N VAL A 31 -0.09 -6.39 15.73
CA VAL A 31 -0.85 -6.96 16.85
C VAL A 31 -1.74 -8.12 16.40
N ILE A 32 -2.50 -7.95 15.30
CA ILE A 32 -3.36 -9.01 14.75
C ILE A 32 -2.53 -10.25 14.40
N TRP A 33 -1.40 -10.07 13.71
CA TRP A 33 -0.56 -11.19 13.33
C TRP A 33 0.15 -11.84 14.51
N THR A 34 0.53 -11.09 15.54
CA THR A 34 1.06 -11.65 16.80
C THR A 34 0.04 -12.55 17.50
N LEU A 35 -1.22 -12.10 17.61
CA LEU A 35 -2.30 -12.91 18.20
C LEU A 35 -2.56 -14.18 17.37
N SER A 36 -2.61 -14.05 16.04
CA SER A 36 -2.75 -15.19 15.13
C SER A 36 -1.60 -16.18 15.28
N THR A 37 -0.34 -15.71 15.33
CA THR A 37 0.83 -16.57 15.54
C THR A 37 0.76 -17.29 16.88
N ALA A 38 0.36 -16.62 17.96
CA ALA A 38 0.21 -17.26 19.27
C ALA A 38 -0.88 -18.34 19.25
N PHE A 39 -2.03 -18.04 18.65
CA PHE A 39 -3.16 -18.96 18.56
C PHE A 39 -2.84 -20.18 17.68
N PHE A 40 -2.44 -19.97 16.42
CA PHE A 40 -2.12 -21.05 15.50
C PHE A 40 -0.83 -21.79 15.90
N GLY A 41 0.12 -21.11 16.54
CA GLY A 41 1.31 -21.75 17.10
C GLY A 41 0.96 -22.71 18.23
N ALA A 42 0.07 -22.31 19.15
CA ALA A 42 -0.44 -23.18 20.20
C ALA A 42 -1.24 -24.37 19.64
N LEU A 43 -2.05 -24.16 18.60
CA LEU A 43 -2.77 -25.24 17.91
C LEU A 43 -1.79 -26.21 17.23
N THR A 44 -0.77 -25.69 16.55
CA THR A 44 0.28 -26.51 15.91
C THR A 44 0.96 -27.40 16.94
N TYR A 45 1.35 -26.83 18.08
CA TYR A 45 1.97 -27.58 19.18
C TYR A 45 1.04 -28.64 19.77
N ARG A 46 -0.25 -28.33 19.93
CA ARG A 46 -1.24 -29.29 20.43
C ARG A 46 -1.54 -30.41 19.44
N SER A 47 -1.42 -30.15 18.14
CA SER A 47 -1.65 -31.13 17.08
C SER A 47 -0.43 -32.02 16.78
N ILE A 48 0.61 -32.00 17.62
CA ILE A 48 1.75 -32.92 17.48
C ILE A 48 1.23 -34.36 17.60
N GLY A 49 1.16 -35.06 16.47
CA GLY A 49 0.57 -36.39 16.33
C GLY A 49 -0.49 -36.49 15.23
N GLU A 50 -1.12 -35.38 14.86
CA GLU A 50 -2.08 -35.30 13.76
C GLU A 50 -1.47 -34.55 12.58
N THR A 51 -0.78 -35.28 11.69
CA THR A 51 0.04 -34.72 10.60
C THR A 51 -0.71 -33.71 9.73
N GLY A 52 -2.01 -33.94 9.45
CA GLY A 52 -2.83 -33.04 8.62
C GLY A 52 -3.09 -31.70 9.29
N VAL A 53 -3.57 -31.71 10.54
CA VAL A 53 -3.87 -30.49 11.31
C VAL A 53 -2.59 -29.74 11.63
N MET A 54 -1.53 -30.47 12.01
CA MET A 54 -0.20 -29.90 12.28
C MET A 54 0.38 -29.18 11.06
N ALA A 55 0.31 -29.78 9.87
CA ALA A 55 0.81 -29.16 8.65
C ALA A 55 0.03 -27.88 8.31
N PHE A 56 -1.31 -27.91 8.43
CA PHE A 56 -2.15 -26.75 8.14
C PHE A 56 -1.93 -25.60 9.13
N CYS A 57 -2.00 -25.89 10.44
CA CYS A 57 -1.74 -24.88 11.48
C CYS A 57 -0.31 -24.37 11.44
N GLY A 58 0.67 -25.24 11.15
CA GLY A 58 2.08 -24.86 11.00
C GLY A 58 2.28 -23.90 9.83
N PHE A 59 1.64 -24.14 8.69
CA PHE A 59 1.66 -23.23 7.54
C PHE A 59 1.05 -21.85 7.88
N ILE A 60 -0.10 -21.83 8.57
CA ILE A 60 -0.72 -20.56 9.01
C ILE A 60 0.18 -19.82 10.00
N THR A 61 0.84 -20.55 10.90
CA THR A 61 1.77 -19.95 11.87
C THR A 61 2.96 -19.32 11.14
N ALA A 62 3.56 -20.03 10.18
CA ALA A 62 4.68 -19.53 9.38
C ALA A 62 4.29 -18.29 8.55
N THR A 63 3.13 -18.31 7.89
CA THR A 63 2.62 -17.16 7.14
C THR A 63 2.29 -15.98 8.05
N SER A 64 1.76 -16.21 9.25
CA SER A 64 1.50 -15.16 10.24
C SER A 64 2.80 -14.51 10.70
N ILE A 65 3.85 -15.29 10.99
CA ILE A 65 5.18 -14.78 11.33
C ILE A 65 5.75 -13.92 10.20
N TRP A 66 5.65 -14.41 8.94
CA TRP A 66 6.06 -13.64 7.76
C TRP A 66 5.33 -12.29 7.66
N MET A 67 4.03 -12.27 7.94
CA MET A 67 3.24 -11.05 7.94
C MET A 67 3.64 -10.09 9.07
N ILE A 68 4.01 -10.58 10.25
CA ILE A 68 4.58 -9.75 11.33
C ILE A 68 5.83 -9.01 10.83
N PHE A 69 6.77 -9.73 10.19
CA PHE A 69 7.97 -9.10 9.63
C PHE A 69 7.64 -8.03 8.59
N ASN A 70 6.63 -8.27 7.74
CA ASN A 70 6.18 -7.29 6.76
C ASN A 70 5.46 -6.07 7.38
N CYS A 71 4.92 -6.19 8.58
CA CYS A 71 4.38 -5.05 9.33
C CYS A 71 5.47 -4.28 10.09
N ILE A 72 6.48 -4.97 10.62
CA ILE A 72 7.55 -4.36 11.42
C ILE A 72 8.58 -3.66 10.53
N LYS A 73 9.00 -4.29 9.42
CA LYS A 73 10.04 -3.73 8.54
C LYS A 73 9.72 -2.29 8.07
N PRO A 74 8.49 -1.96 7.63
CA PRO A 74 8.13 -0.60 7.24
C PRO A 74 8.02 0.41 8.39
N LEU A 75 7.94 -0.04 9.66
CA LEU A 75 7.98 0.88 10.81
C LEU A 75 9.33 1.60 10.92
N GLY A 76 10.41 1.01 10.40
CA GLY A 76 11.72 1.65 10.32
C GLY A 76 11.87 2.65 9.18
N SER A 77 10.89 2.72 8.26
CA SER A 77 10.94 3.55 7.06
C SER A 77 9.70 4.46 6.95
N LEU A 78 9.14 4.88 8.09
CA LEU A 78 7.97 5.76 8.15
C LEU A 78 8.21 7.11 7.47
N ASP A 79 9.47 7.59 7.49
CA ASP A 79 9.87 8.87 6.89
C ASP A 79 10.15 8.75 5.38
N THR A 80 10.12 7.53 4.82
CA THR A 80 10.32 7.33 3.38
C THR A 80 8.97 7.32 2.64
N PRO A 81 8.85 8.08 1.54
CA PRO A 81 7.62 8.12 0.77
C PRO A 81 7.41 6.78 0.05
N VAL A 82 6.23 6.20 0.23
CA VAL A 82 5.83 4.92 -0.38
C VAL A 82 5.36 5.12 -1.81
N LEU A 83 4.77 6.28 -2.10
CA LEU A 83 4.30 6.66 -3.42
C LEU A 83 4.38 8.18 -3.51
N THR A 84 4.93 8.71 -4.60
CA THR A 84 4.92 10.16 -4.85
C THR A 84 4.20 10.45 -6.15
N ILE A 85 3.25 11.38 -6.12
CA ILE A 85 2.48 11.82 -7.28
C ILE A 85 2.91 13.24 -7.60
N GLY A 86 3.34 13.48 -8.84
CA GLY A 86 3.74 14.80 -9.30
C GLY A 86 3.30 15.04 -10.74
N ARG A 87 3.74 16.17 -11.31
CA ARG A 87 3.44 16.51 -12.72
C ARG A 87 4.00 15.50 -13.70
N ASP A 88 5.16 14.93 -13.42
CA ASP A 88 5.80 13.99 -14.34
C ASP A 88 5.15 12.61 -14.29
N GLY A 89 4.29 12.31 -13.30
CA GLY A 89 3.65 11.01 -13.14
C GLY A 89 3.68 10.48 -11.70
N ILE A 90 3.68 9.16 -11.58
CA ILE A 90 3.68 8.44 -10.30
C ILE A 90 5.03 7.75 -10.09
N LEU A 91 5.74 8.18 -9.05
CA LEU A 91 6.98 7.56 -8.60
C LEU A 91 6.69 6.49 -7.54
N PHE A 92 7.04 5.25 -7.88
CA PHE A 92 6.92 4.08 -7.02
C PHE A 92 8.13 3.96 -6.07
N PRO A 93 8.02 3.17 -4.98
CA PRO A 93 9.06 3.12 -3.95
C PRO A 93 10.35 2.42 -4.43
N ASP A 94 10.29 1.71 -5.56
CA ASP A 94 11.46 1.13 -6.23
C ASP A 94 12.15 2.09 -7.19
N GLY A 95 11.77 3.38 -7.20
CA GLY A 95 12.36 4.41 -8.05
C GLY A 95 11.83 4.43 -9.48
N VAL A 96 10.85 3.58 -9.80
CA VAL A 96 10.20 3.57 -11.12
C VAL A 96 9.20 4.71 -11.20
N LEU A 97 9.48 5.68 -12.07
CA LEU A 97 8.53 6.72 -12.47
C LEU A 97 7.71 6.22 -13.66
N ILE A 98 6.39 6.20 -13.51
CA ILE A 98 5.47 5.97 -14.63
C ILE A 98 4.90 7.34 -15.01
N ALA A 99 5.15 7.78 -16.24
CA ALA A 99 4.64 9.06 -16.74
C ALA A 99 3.13 8.98 -17.05
N TRP A 100 2.43 10.11 -16.95
CA TRP A 100 0.99 10.15 -17.23
C TRP A 100 0.65 9.66 -18.64
N ASP A 101 1.45 10.05 -19.65
CA ASP A 101 1.29 9.62 -21.05
C ASP A 101 1.48 8.10 -21.24
N ASP A 102 2.25 7.48 -20.37
CA ASP A 102 2.53 6.04 -20.40
C ASP A 102 1.50 5.23 -19.60
N MET A 103 0.58 5.88 -18.87
CA MET A 103 -0.47 5.20 -18.10
C MET A 103 -1.69 4.94 -18.96
N LYS A 104 -2.03 3.66 -19.12
CA LYS A 104 -3.26 3.25 -19.79
C LYS A 104 -4.44 3.19 -18.82
N GLU A 105 -4.20 2.65 -17.62
CA GLU A 105 -5.21 2.53 -16.57
C GLU A 105 -4.54 2.78 -15.23
N ASN A 106 -5.20 3.55 -14.37
CA ASN A 106 -4.84 3.72 -12.98
C ASN A 106 -6.06 3.38 -12.12
N THR A 107 -5.93 2.41 -11.22
CA THR A 107 -7.05 1.96 -10.39
C THR A 107 -6.60 1.71 -8.96
N TYR A 108 -7.41 2.21 -8.02
CA TYR A 108 -7.36 1.82 -6.63
C TYR A 108 -8.26 0.61 -6.42
N VAL A 109 -7.67 -0.53 -6.08
CA VAL A 109 -8.40 -1.78 -5.82
C VAL A 109 -8.54 -1.96 -4.32
N ASP A 110 -9.78 -1.89 -3.84
CA ASP A 110 -10.16 -2.30 -2.48
C ASP A 110 -10.74 -3.71 -2.54
N GLN A 111 -10.01 -4.69 -2.02
CA GLN A 111 -10.40 -6.08 -2.02
C GLN A 111 -11.08 -6.42 -0.70
N SER A 112 -12.31 -6.93 -0.79
CA SER A 112 -13.05 -7.48 0.34
C SER A 112 -13.56 -8.88 0.01
N TYR A 113 -13.52 -9.80 0.97
CA TYR A 113 -14.15 -11.11 0.88
C TYR A 113 -15.18 -11.24 1.99
N MET A 114 -16.45 -11.51 1.64
CA MET A 114 -17.57 -11.59 2.58
C MET A 114 -17.69 -10.37 3.52
N GLY A 115 -17.43 -9.16 3.01
CA GLY A 115 -17.45 -7.92 3.79
C GLY A 115 -16.21 -7.68 4.67
N ILE A 116 -15.27 -8.63 4.71
CA ILE A 116 -13.99 -8.48 5.42
C ILE A 116 -12.97 -7.89 4.44
N PRO A 117 -12.37 -6.73 4.74
CA PRO A 117 -11.32 -6.16 3.90
C PRO A 117 -10.08 -7.06 3.93
N ILE A 118 -9.69 -7.58 2.77
CA ILE A 118 -8.55 -8.50 2.61
C ILE A 118 -7.30 -7.80 2.07
N GLY A 119 -7.44 -6.65 1.41
CA GLY A 119 -6.29 -5.90 0.94
C GLY A 119 -6.66 -4.66 0.15
N LYS A 120 -5.73 -3.69 0.11
CA LYS A 120 -5.83 -2.52 -0.75
C LYS A 120 -4.59 -2.41 -1.61
N SER A 121 -4.74 -2.14 -2.90
CA SER A 121 -3.62 -1.98 -3.82
C SER A 121 -3.89 -0.95 -4.91
N VAL A 122 -2.87 -0.18 -5.25
CA VAL A 122 -2.84 0.63 -6.46
C VAL A 122 -2.32 -0.23 -7.61
N VAL A 123 -3.02 -0.22 -8.74
CA VAL A 123 -2.65 -0.94 -9.95
C VAL A 123 -2.60 0.03 -11.11
N VAL A 124 -1.40 0.23 -11.67
CA VAL A 124 -1.16 1.06 -12.84
C VAL A 124 -0.78 0.16 -14.00
N LYS A 125 -1.59 0.16 -15.06
CA LYS A 125 -1.24 -0.50 -16.33
C LYS A 125 -0.59 0.52 -17.26
N THR A 126 0.49 0.13 -17.91
CA THR A 126 1.28 1.03 -18.75
C THR A 126 1.28 0.59 -20.20
N THR A 127 1.59 1.52 -21.09
CA THR A 127 1.88 1.27 -22.51
C THR A 127 3.33 0.83 -22.75
N LEU A 128 4.19 0.96 -21.72
CA LEU A 128 5.60 0.62 -21.78
C LEU A 128 5.82 -0.87 -22.10
N LYS A 129 6.94 -1.16 -22.80
CA LYS A 129 7.36 -2.54 -23.08
C LYS A 129 7.54 -3.34 -21.77
N LYS A 130 8.08 -2.70 -20.73
CA LYS A 130 8.14 -3.13 -19.33
C LYS A 130 8.23 -1.89 -18.41
N PRO A 131 7.57 -1.86 -17.24
CA PRO A 131 6.62 -2.84 -16.71
C PRO A 131 5.20 -2.62 -17.24
N LYS A 132 4.57 -3.63 -17.85
CA LYS A 132 3.19 -3.53 -18.38
C LYS A 132 2.12 -3.27 -17.31
N VAL A 133 2.35 -3.78 -16.10
CA VAL A 133 1.49 -3.60 -14.94
C VAL A 133 2.38 -3.39 -13.74
N LYS A 134 2.10 -2.36 -12.96
CA LYS A 134 2.75 -2.05 -11.69
C LYS A 134 1.69 -2.08 -10.60
N GLN A 135 1.86 -3.01 -9.65
CA GLN A 135 0.98 -3.14 -8.50
C GLN A 135 1.73 -2.81 -7.22
N LEU A 136 1.12 -2.01 -6.36
CA LEU A 136 1.63 -1.66 -5.04
C LEU A 136 0.54 -1.92 -4.01
N ARG A 137 0.85 -2.70 -2.97
CA ARG A 137 -0.05 -2.87 -1.83
C ARG A 137 0.00 -1.61 -0.96
N VAL A 138 -1.16 -1.00 -0.73
CA VAL A 138 -1.29 0.28 -0.02
C VAL A 138 -2.14 0.17 1.26
N ALA A 139 -2.47 -1.05 1.70
CA ALA A 139 -3.28 -1.28 2.89
C ALA A 139 -2.73 -0.59 4.15
N ALA A 140 -1.41 -0.56 4.31
CA ALA A 140 -0.75 0.10 5.43
C ALA A 140 -0.38 1.58 5.18
N VAL A 141 -0.63 2.10 3.97
CA VAL A 141 -0.33 3.48 3.60
C VAL A 141 -1.42 4.41 4.16
N GLN A 142 -1.04 5.61 4.61
CA GLN A 142 -1.97 6.64 5.01
C GLN A 142 -2.54 7.33 3.77
N MET A 143 -3.45 6.64 3.10
CA MET A 143 -4.07 7.08 1.86
C MET A 143 -5.46 6.47 1.73
N SER A 144 -6.45 7.27 1.34
CA SER A 144 -7.77 6.78 0.93
C SER A 144 -7.86 6.61 -0.59
N SER A 145 -8.86 5.87 -1.08
CA SER A 145 -9.10 5.74 -2.53
C SER A 145 -9.40 7.09 -3.16
N ASP A 146 -10.29 7.87 -2.54
CA ASP A 146 -10.73 9.16 -3.05
C ASP A 146 -9.58 10.18 -3.06
N GLU A 147 -8.77 10.18 -2.00
CA GLU A 147 -7.58 11.04 -1.90
C GLU A 147 -6.55 10.68 -2.98
N TYR A 148 -6.30 9.39 -3.19
CA TYR A 148 -5.38 8.93 -4.23
C TYR A 148 -5.85 9.35 -5.63
N LEU A 149 -7.12 9.10 -5.96
CA LEU A 149 -7.69 9.38 -7.28
C LEU A 149 -7.80 10.88 -7.52
N ALA A 150 -8.24 11.66 -6.53
CA ALA A 150 -8.29 13.12 -6.64
C ALA A 150 -6.91 13.72 -6.95
N GLU A 151 -5.85 13.15 -6.37
CA GLU A 151 -4.50 13.61 -6.62
C GLU A 151 -3.97 13.19 -7.99
N CYS A 152 -4.31 11.99 -8.45
CA CYS A 152 -4.01 11.57 -9.82
C CYS A 152 -4.72 12.46 -10.84
N ASP A 153 -6.00 12.76 -10.63
CA ASP A 153 -6.78 13.63 -11.50
C ASP A 153 -6.21 15.05 -11.53
N ARG A 154 -5.80 15.57 -10.36
CA ARG A 154 -5.22 16.92 -10.27
C ARG A 154 -3.92 17.04 -11.08
N TYR A 155 -3.01 16.08 -10.97
CA TYR A 155 -1.72 16.15 -11.66
C TYR A 155 -1.79 15.75 -13.13
N SER A 156 -2.64 14.77 -13.50
CA SER A 156 -2.80 14.37 -14.90
C SER A 156 -3.44 15.45 -15.76
N GLN A 157 -4.34 16.28 -15.20
CA GLN A 157 -4.94 17.43 -15.91
C GLN A 157 -4.02 18.65 -15.97
N ALA A 158 -2.97 18.68 -15.15
CA ALA A 158 -1.98 19.76 -15.11
C ALA A 158 -0.72 19.48 -15.94
N ALA A 159 -0.61 18.27 -16.50
CA ALA A 159 0.42 17.86 -17.45
C ALA A 159 0.00 18.21 -18.90
#